data_AF-A0A3B8ISD2-F1
#
_entry.id   AF-A0A3B8ISD2-F1
#
_cell.length_a   1.000
_cell.length_b   1.000
_cell.length_c   1.000
_cell.angle_alpha   90.00
_cell.angle_beta   90.00
_cell.angle_gamma   90.00
#
_symmetry.space_group_name_H-M   'P 1'
#
loop_
_entity.id
_entity.type
_entity.pdbx_description
1 polymer ?
#
loop_
_entity_poly.entity_id
_entity_poly.type
_entity_poly.pdbx_seq_one_letter_code
_entity_poly.pdbx_strand_id
1 'polypeptide(L)'
;MLQYVLSNYPDTQKCLLGHSIGGQLVGLAPSATQMDKIVLVAAQSGNWRFWEGRAKARMWFNWYVLFPVLLGLFGYLPSKRFSGMENLPKHVANQWRSWGKHREYLMSDPTLGETYFGEITTPITAFSIDDDDFAPKIAADWMTAQY
;
A
#
# COMPACT_ATOMS: atom_id res chain seq x y z
N MET A 1 10.62 3.18 -13.48
CA MET A 1 10.89 1.73 -13.63
C MET A 1 9.95 1.08 -14.65
N LEU A 2 8.62 1.13 -14.49
CA LEU A 2 7.69 0.52 -15.46
C LEU A 2 7.88 1.01 -16.90
N GLN A 3 7.97 2.33 -17.10
CA GLN A 3 8.27 2.92 -18.42
C GLN A 3 9.56 2.38 -19.03
N TYR A 4 10.60 2.21 -18.22
CA TYR A 4 11.88 1.67 -18.68
C TYR A 4 11.71 0.23 -19.19
N VAL A 5 10.99 -0.62 -18.46
CA VAL A 5 10.72 -2.00 -18.88
C VAL A 5 9.90 -2.03 -20.16
N LEU A 6 8.85 -1.21 -20.24
CA LEU A 6 8.01 -1.08 -21.43
C LEU A 6 8.80 -0.64 -22.67
N SER A 7 9.70 0.33 -22.52
CA SER A 7 10.49 0.86 -23.64
C SER A 7 11.63 -0.06 -24.07
N ASN A 8 12.26 -0.80 -23.15
CA ASN A 8 13.44 -1.62 -23.45
C ASN A 8 13.12 -3.08 -23.77
N TYR A 9 11.93 -3.55 -23.41
CA TYR A 9 11.50 -4.92 -23.66
C TYR A 9 10.07 -4.95 -24.28
N PRO A 10 9.87 -4.33 -25.45
CA PRO A 10 8.54 -4.18 -26.04
C PRO A 10 7.87 -5.51 -26.40
N ASP A 11 8.64 -6.53 -26.81
CA ASP A 11 8.08 -7.79 -27.34
C ASP A 11 7.92 -8.90 -26.28
N THR A 12 8.24 -8.62 -25.01
CA THR A 12 8.11 -9.60 -23.91
C THR A 12 6.85 -9.36 -23.10
N GLN A 13 6.27 -10.39 -22.48
CA GLN A 13 5.21 -10.19 -21.49
C GLN A 13 5.73 -9.51 -20.22
N LYS A 14 4.99 -8.55 -19.68
CA LYS A 14 5.30 -7.78 -18.48
C LYS A 14 4.35 -8.17 -17.35
N CYS A 15 4.90 -8.85 -16.35
CA CYS A 15 4.19 -9.16 -15.12
C CYS A 15 4.67 -8.19 -14.03
N LEU A 16 3.74 -7.43 -13.45
CA LEU A 16 4.02 -6.54 -12.32
C LEU A 16 3.65 -7.22 -11.00
N LEU A 17 4.61 -7.35 -10.10
CA LEU A 17 4.39 -7.87 -8.76
C LEU A 17 4.37 -6.73 -7.73
N GLY A 18 3.25 -6.58 -7.04
CA GLY A 18 3.08 -5.64 -5.93
C GLY A 18 2.96 -6.39 -4.60
N HIS A 19 3.98 -6.29 -3.75
CA HIS A 19 3.95 -6.86 -2.40
C HIS A 19 3.63 -5.79 -1.35
N SER A 20 2.70 -6.05 -0.43
CA SER A 20 2.33 -5.12 0.65
C SER A 20 2.01 -3.72 0.09
N ILE A 21 2.70 -2.68 0.55
CA ILE A 21 2.56 -1.31 0.02
C ILE A 21 2.85 -1.22 -1.48
N GLY A 22 3.70 -2.09 -2.04
CA GLY A 22 3.94 -2.16 -3.47
C GLY A 22 2.65 -2.37 -4.27
N GLY A 23 1.71 -3.16 -3.75
CA GLY A 23 0.39 -3.34 -4.36
C GLY A 23 -0.58 -2.17 -4.14
N GLN A 24 -0.31 -1.27 -3.20
CA GLN A 24 -1.04 -0.01 -3.07
C GLN A 24 -0.57 1.01 -4.12
N LEU A 25 0.72 0.95 -4.50
CA LEU A 25 1.34 1.88 -5.44
C LEU A 25 1.05 1.57 -6.91
N VAL A 26 0.65 0.34 -7.25
CA VAL A 26 0.41 -0.07 -8.64
C VAL A 26 -0.64 0.84 -9.30
N GLY A 27 -1.80 1.04 -8.67
CA GLY A 27 -2.83 1.94 -9.20
C GLY A 27 -2.50 3.44 -9.18
N LEU A 28 -1.35 3.84 -8.62
CA LEU A 28 -0.86 5.23 -8.71
C LEU A 28 0.07 5.45 -9.91
N ALA A 29 0.50 4.39 -10.57
CA ALA A 29 1.43 4.48 -11.70
C ALA A 29 0.66 4.42 -13.03
N PRO A 30 0.67 5.46 -13.87
CA PRO A 30 -0.04 5.44 -15.16
C PRO A 30 0.43 4.31 -16.06
N SER A 31 1.72 3.96 -15.99
CA SER A 31 2.29 2.87 -16.78
C SER A 31 1.88 1.48 -16.31
N ALA A 32 1.20 1.34 -15.17
CA ALA A 32 0.67 0.05 -14.72
C ALA A 32 -0.49 -0.44 -15.59
N THR A 33 -1.21 0.46 -16.26
CA THR A 33 -2.29 0.11 -17.21
C THR A 33 -1.79 -0.64 -18.44
N GLN A 34 -0.48 -0.60 -18.69
CA GLN A 34 0.18 -1.27 -19.82
C GLN A 34 0.80 -2.63 -19.46
N MET A 35 0.57 -3.14 -18.24
CA MET A 35 1.09 -4.45 -17.82
C MET A 35 0.19 -5.59 -18.33
N ASP A 36 0.79 -6.71 -18.74
CA ASP A 36 0.08 -7.88 -19.26
C ASP A 36 -0.54 -8.75 -18.13
N LYS A 37 -0.01 -8.63 -16.92
CA LYS A 37 -0.52 -9.29 -15.72
C LYS A 37 -0.07 -8.56 -14.46
N ILE A 38 -0.90 -8.55 -13.43
CA ILE A 38 -0.53 -8.06 -12.11
C ILE A 38 -0.68 -9.17 -11.07
N VAL A 39 0.31 -9.29 -10.20
CA VAL A 39 0.30 -10.19 -9.05
C VAL A 39 0.41 -9.37 -7.78
N LEU A 40 -0.60 -9.47 -6.92
CA LEU A 40 -0.63 -8.80 -5.62
C LEU A 40 -0.33 -9.84 -4.54
N VAL A 41 0.62 -9.55 -3.64
CA VAL A 41 0.96 -10.44 -2.53
C VAL A 41 0.87 -9.66 -1.24
N ALA A 42 -0.03 -10.06 -0.34
CA ALA A 42 -0.29 -9.35 0.92
C ALA A 42 -0.55 -7.84 0.74
N ALA A 43 -1.05 -7.42 -0.43
CA ALA A 43 -1.38 -6.04 -0.72
C ALA A 43 -2.71 -5.70 -0.05
N GLN A 44 -2.72 -4.69 0.82
CA GLN A 44 -3.81 -4.44 1.75
C GLN A 44 -4.06 -2.96 1.98
N SER A 45 -5.26 -2.66 2.47
CA SER A 45 -5.54 -1.38 3.12
C SER A 45 -4.83 -1.27 4.47
N GLY A 46 -4.28 -0.09 4.79
CA GLY A 46 -3.75 0.23 6.13
C GLY A 46 -4.81 0.70 7.13
N ASN A 47 -6.09 0.71 6.77
CA ASN A 47 -7.17 1.13 7.67
C ASN A 47 -7.31 0.15 8.83
N TRP A 48 -7.00 0.63 10.04
CA TRP A 48 -6.98 -0.18 11.27
C TRP A 48 -8.29 -0.92 11.58
N ARG A 49 -9.41 -0.50 10.99
CA ARG A 49 -10.73 -1.10 11.23
C ARG A 49 -10.88 -2.51 10.65
N PHE A 50 -10.02 -2.88 9.70
CA PHE A 50 -9.98 -4.23 9.12
C PHE A 50 -9.33 -5.28 10.04
N TRP A 51 -8.68 -4.85 11.12
CA TRP A 51 -8.14 -5.75 12.12
C TRP A 51 -9.15 -6.01 13.24
N GLU A 52 -8.94 -7.12 13.94
CA GLU A 52 -9.75 -7.56 15.08
C GLU A 52 -8.94 -7.69 16.37
N GLY A 53 -9.63 -7.74 17.50
CA GLY A 53 -9.06 -7.97 18.82
C GLY A 53 -7.84 -7.09 19.15
N ARG A 54 -6.75 -7.73 19.60
CA ARG A 54 -5.52 -7.03 20.00
C ARG A 54 -4.81 -6.37 18.81
N ALA A 55 -4.91 -6.94 17.63
CA ALA A 55 -4.26 -6.40 16.44
C ALA A 55 -4.94 -5.08 16.00
N LYS A 56 -6.26 -4.97 16.16
CA LYS A 56 -7.01 -3.71 15.96
C LYS A 56 -6.51 -2.60 16.86
N ALA A 57 -6.37 -2.90 18.15
CA ALA A 57 -5.89 -1.94 19.14
C ALA A 57 -4.43 -1.52 18.84
N ARG A 58 -3.58 -2.46 18.41
CA ARG A 58 -2.20 -2.18 17.98
C ARG A 58 -2.15 -1.26 16.76
N MET A 59 -2.92 -1.57 15.71
CA MET A 59 -2.98 -0.74 14.51
C MET A 59 -3.52 0.66 14.79
N TRP A 60 -4.56 0.76 15.62
CA TRP A 60 -5.06 2.05 16.11
C TRP A 60 -3.96 2.81 16.87
N PHE A 61 -3.30 2.17 17.83
CA PHE A 61 -2.21 2.78 18.59
C PHE A 61 -1.07 3.28 17.67
N ASN A 62 -0.72 2.49 16.65
CA ASN A 62 0.30 2.88 15.68
C ASN A 62 -0.05 4.21 15.00
N TRP A 63 -1.27 4.33 14.46
CA TRP A 63 -1.70 5.53 13.75
C TRP A 63 -1.95 6.75 14.65
N TYR A 64 -2.50 6.55 15.84
CA TYR A 64 -2.92 7.65 16.70
C TYR A 64 -1.87 8.08 17.72
N VAL A 65 -0.94 7.21 18.11
CA VAL A 65 0.05 7.48 19.16
C VAL A 65 1.48 7.32 18.66
N LEU A 66 1.85 6.13 18.18
CA LEU A 66 3.25 5.83 17.84
C LEU A 66 3.79 6.74 16.74
N PHE A 67 3.07 6.85 15.61
CA PHE A 67 3.49 7.70 14.50
C PHE A 67 3.62 9.18 14.92
N PRO A 68 2.61 9.84 15.52
CA PRO A 68 2.75 11.21 16.01
C PRO A 68 3.94 11.43 16.94
N VAL A 69 4.16 10.53 17.89
CA VAL A 69 5.26 10.63 18.86
C VAL A 69 6.61 10.53 18.15
N LEU A 70 6.80 9.51 17.31
CA LEU A 70 8.06 9.33 16.58
C LEU A 70 8.33 10.51 15.63
N LEU A 71 7.30 10.99 14.92
CA LEU A 71 7.43 12.13 14.01
C LEU A 71 7.67 13.45 14.73
N GLY A 72 7.14 13.61 15.95
CA GLY A 72 7.39 14.77 16.81
C GLY A 72 8.80 14.78 17.39
N LEU A 73 9.31 13.62 17.84
CA LEU A 73 10.62 13.50 18.48
C LEU A 73 11.78 13.50 17.47
N PHE A 74 11.64 12.78 16.35
CA PHE A 74 12.75 12.57 15.42
C PHE A 74 12.64 13.42 14.14
N GLY A 75 11.47 13.95 13.81
CA GLY A 75 11.24 14.63 12.54
C GLY A 75 11.20 13.70 11.32
N TYR A 76 11.17 12.39 11.53
CA TYR A 76 10.99 11.33 10.52
C TYR A 76 10.54 10.05 11.24
N LEU A 77 10.10 9.02 10.49
CA LEU A 77 9.79 7.73 11.08
C LEU A 77 11.05 6.85 11.07
N PRO A 78 11.63 6.49 12.23
CA PRO A 78 12.89 5.74 12.31
C PRO A 78 12.73 4.23 12.08
N SER A 79 11.99 3.84 11.03
CA SER A 79 11.62 2.45 10.74
C SER A 79 12.81 1.51 10.61
N LYS A 80 13.98 2.02 10.19
CA LYS A 80 15.18 1.20 9.92
C LYS A 80 15.68 0.44 11.13
N ARG A 81 15.50 1.00 12.32
CA ARG A 81 15.94 0.39 13.58
C ARG A 81 14.89 -0.54 14.20
N PHE A 82 13.61 -0.38 13.86
CA PHE A 82 12.50 -1.04 14.55
C PHE A 82 11.77 -2.09 13.70
N SER A 83 11.73 -1.92 12.38
CA SER A 83 10.98 -2.80 11.47
C SER A 83 11.77 -3.26 10.25
N GLY A 84 13.05 -2.89 10.12
CA GLY A 84 13.89 -3.22 8.97
C GLY A 84 13.50 -2.49 7.66
N MET A 85 12.48 -1.64 7.70
CA MET A 85 12.09 -0.78 6.57
C MET A 85 12.94 0.48 6.55
N GLU A 86 13.13 1.12 5.39
CA GLU A 86 13.82 2.41 5.35
C GLU A 86 13.11 3.49 6.16
N ASN A 87 13.86 4.50 6.61
CA ASN A 87 13.27 5.63 7.31
C ASN A 87 12.31 6.39 6.40
N LEU A 88 11.10 6.72 6.89
CA LEU A 88 10.16 7.51 6.11
C LEU A 88 10.31 9.00 6.44
N PRO A 89 10.42 9.89 5.44
CA PRO A 89 10.33 11.33 5.63
C PRO A 89 9.02 11.72 6.34
N LYS A 90 9.06 12.80 7.13
CA LYS A 90 7.93 13.25 7.96
C LYS A 90 6.61 13.36 7.21
N HIS A 91 6.63 13.95 6.02
CA HIS A 91 5.42 14.19 5.23
C HIS A 91 4.85 12.89 4.67
N VAL A 92 5.71 12.00 4.16
CA VAL A 92 5.31 10.67 3.68
C VAL A 92 4.70 9.84 4.82
N ALA A 93 5.35 9.82 5.99
CA ALA A 93 4.83 9.10 7.15
C ALA A 93 3.50 9.69 7.67
N ASN A 94 3.34 11.01 7.64
CA ASN A 94 2.08 11.66 8.03
C ASN A 94 0.95 11.40 7.03
N GLN A 95 1.25 11.37 5.74
CA GLN A 95 0.29 11.02 4.68
C GLN A 95 -0.15 9.56 4.82
N TRP A 96 0.80 8.63 5.00
CA TRP A 96 0.43 7.23 5.21
C TRP A 96 -0.42 7.04 6.48
N ARG A 97 -0.05 7.75 7.56
CA ARG A 97 -0.85 7.81 8.79
C ARG A 97 -2.25 8.40 8.55
N SER A 98 -2.41 9.43 7.72
CA SER A 98 -3.74 9.99 7.44
C SER A 98 -4.60 8.94 6.76
N TRP A 99 -4.10 8.29 5.70
CA TRP A 99 -4.79 7.18 5.03
C TRP A 99 -5.21 6.09 6.01
N GLY A 100 -4.29 5.62 6.87
CA GLY A 100 -4.56 4.56 7.84
C GLY A 100 -5.69 4.86 8.84
N LYS A 101 -6.10 6.14 9.00
CA LYS A 101 -7.23 6.55 9.85
C LYS A 101 -8.57 6.61 9.11
N HIS A 102 -8.57 6.74 7.78
CA HIS A 102 -9.76 6.88 6.95
C HIS A 102 -10.32 5.53 6.49
N ARG A 103 -11.65 5.48 6.27
CA ARG A 103 -12.34 4.24 5.84
C ARG A 103 -11.96 3.84 4.42
N GLU A 104 -11.85 4.81 3.55
CA GLU A 104 -11.46 4.68 2.14
C GLU A 104 -9.93 4.70 1.95
N TYR A 105 -9.16 4.70 3.05
CA TYR A 105 -7.70 4.63 3.04
C TYR A 105 -7.08 5.66 2.10
N LEU A 106 -6.21 5.25 1.17
CA LEU A 106 -5.57 6.15 0.20
C LEU A 106 -6.58 6.79 -0.77
N MET A 107 -7.72 6.14 -1.04
CA MET A 107 -8.75 6.67 -1.95
C MET A 107 -9.45 7.92 -1.39
N SER A 108 -9.31 8.17 -0.09
CA SER A 108 -9.82 9.40 0.54
C SER A 108 -8.89 10.61 0.37
N ASP A 109 -7.70 10.44 -0.21
CA ASP A 109 -6.71 11.52 -0.29
C ASP A 109 -6.89 12.35 -1.57
N PRO A 110 -7.40 13.60 -1.46
CA PRO A 110 -7.60 14.45 -2.63
C PRO A 110 -6.27 14.95 -3.24
N THR A 111 -5.15 14.72 -2.57
CA THR A 111 -3.82 15.17 -3.03
C THR A 111 -3.11 14.18 -3.93
N LEU A 112 -3.62 12.94 -4.06
CA LEU A 112 -3.01 11.90 -4.91
C LEU A 112 -3.09 12.20 -6.41
N GLY A 113 -3.91 13.15 -6.83
CA GLY A 113 -4.11 13.47 -8.24
C GLY A 113 -4.85 12.35 -8.97
N GLU A 114 -4.46 12.09 -10.22
CA GLU A 114 -5.02 10.97 -11.00
C GLU A 114 -4.57 9.62 -10.44
N THR A 115 -5.52 8.70 -10.35
CA THR A 115 -5.27 7.31 -10.00
C THR A 115 -5.85 6.42 -11.08
N TYR A 116 -5.19 5.30 -11.34
CA TYR A 116 -5.46 4.43 -12.47
C TYR A 116 -6.00 3.06 -12.04
N PHE A 117 -6.43 2.90 -10.79
CA PHE A 117 -6.92 1.61 -10.28
C PHE A 117 -8.03 1.05 -11.16
N GLY A 118 -9.08 1.82 -11.44
CA GLY A 118 -10.18 1.41 -12.32
C GLY A 118 -9.87 1.40 -13.82
N GLU A 119 -8.68 1.85 -14.23
CA GLU A 119 -8.22 1.75 -15.63
C GLU A 119 -7.41 0.47 -15.88
N ILE A 120 -7.00 -0.22 -14.82
CA ILE A 120 -6.27 -1.48 -14.90
C ILE A 120 -7.27 -2.61 -15.17
N THR A 121 -7.40 -2.99 -16.44
CA THR A 121 -8.29 -4.08 -16.89
C THR A 121 -7.56 -5.42 -17.08
N THR A 122 -6.26 -5.44 -16.84
CA THR A 122 -5.40 -6.62 -17.01
C THR A 122 -5.73 -7.70 -15.97
N PRO A 123 -5.49 -8.99 -16.24
CA PRO A 123 -5.70 -10.04 -15.25
C PRO A 123 -4.89 -9.80 -13.96
N ILE A 124 -5.60 -9.79 -12.82
CA ILE A 124 -5.00 -9.64 -11.49
C ILE A 124 -5.11 -10.96 -10.72
N THR A 125 -4.01 -11.40 -10.11
CA THR A 125 -3.99 -12.50 -9.13
C THR A 125 -3.57 -11.95 -7.77
N ALA A 126 -4.44 -12.05 -6.77
CA ALA A 126 -4.16 -11.59 -5.41
C ALA A 126 -3.98 -12.77 -4.45
N PHE A 127 -2.89 -12.74 -3.67
CA PHE A 127 -2.56 -13.73 -2.65
C PHE A 127 -2.69 -13.09 -1.26
N SER A 128 -3.57 -13.64 -0.43
CA SER A 128 -3.59 -13.42 1.02
C SER A 128 -2.89 -14.58 1.72
N ILE A 129 -2.26 -14.31 2.87
CA ILE A 129 -1.59 -15.31 3.69
C ILE A 129 -2.34 -15.41 5.02
N ASP A 130 -2.78 -16.61 5.38
CA ASP A 130 -3.70 -16.82 6.51
C ASP A 130 -3.11 -16.44 7.87
N ASP A 131 -1.79 -16.54 8.03
CA ASP A 131 -1.04 -16.16 9.24
C ASP A 131 -0.36 -14.78 9.16
N ASP A 132 -0.75 -13.93 8.19
CA ASP A 132 -0.25 -12.56 8.07
C ASP A 132 -1.07 -11.55 8.89
N ASP A 133 -0.56 -11.24 10.08
CA ASP A 133 -1.10 -10.22 10.98
C ASP A 133 -0.99 -8.77 10.43
N PHE A 134 -0.22 -8.52 9.37
CA PHE A 134 -0.07 -7.20 8.73
C PHE A 134 -0.95 -7.03 7.49
N ALA A 135 -1.52 -8.10 6.94
CA ALA A 135 -2.43 -8.04 5.81
C ALA A 135 -3.63 -9.01 6.01
N PRO A 136 -4.51 -8.77 7.01
CA PRO A 136 -5.69 -9.59 7.19
C PRO A 136 -6.46 -9.71 5.90
N LYS A 137 -7.02 -10.89 5.62
CA LYS A 137 -7.69 -11.17 4.34
C LYS A 137 -8.69 -10.09 3.94
N ILE A 138 -9.51 -9.58 4.88
CA ILE A 138 -10.49 -8.52 4.59
C ILE A 138 -9.85 -7.20 4.13
N ALA A 139 -8.66 -6.86 4.64
CA ALA A 139 -7.92 -5.68 4.20
C ALA A 139 -7.32 -5.87 2.79
N ALA A 140 -6.91 -7.10 2.47
CA ALA A 140 -6.41 -7.48 1.14
C ALA A 140 -7.53 -7.55 0.10
N ASP A 141 -8.68 -8.13 0.47
CA ASP A 141 -9.90 -8.15 -0.35
C ASP A 141 -10.35 -6.72 -0.68
N TRP A 142 -10.36 -5.82 0.31
CA TRP A 142 -10.70 -4.42 0.09
C TRP A 142 -9.75 -3.75 -0.91
N MET A 143 -8.44 -3.99 -0.78
CA MET A 143 -7.44 -3.41 -1.69
C MET A 143 -7.59 -3.95 -3.10
N THR A 144 -7.84 -5.25 -3.23
CA THR A 144 -8.06 -5.90 -4.54
C THR A 144 -9.31 -5.36 -5.22
N ALA A 145 -10.38 -5.08 -4.46
CA ALA A 145 -11.63 -4.52 -4.99
C ALA A 145 -11.53 -3.07 -5.49
N GLN A 146 -10.38 -2.41 -5.36
CA GLN A 146 -10.16 -1.07 -5.91
C GLN A 146 -9.75 -1.10 -7.38
N TYR A 147 -9.18 -2.22 -7.83
CA TYR A 147 -8.86 -2.51 -9.22
C TYR A 147 -10.10 -3.01 -9.95
#